data_AF-A0A139LUC1-F1
#
_entry.id   AF-A0A139LUC1-F1
#
_cell.length_a   1.000
_cell.length_b   1.000
_cell.length_c   1.000
_cell.angle_alpha   90.00
_cell.angle_beta   90.00
_cell.angle_gamma   90.00
#
_symmetry.space_group_name_H-M   'P 1'
#
loop_
_entity.id
_entity.type
_entity.pdbx_description
1 polymer ?
#
loop_
_entity_poly.entity_id
_entity_poly.type
_entity_poly.pdbx_seq_one_letter_code
_entity_poly.pdbx_strand_id
1 'polypeptide(L)'
;MKKLIYLLFIITFISCNKSENSPVSEFAGNYKIVSIISEKAVDMNNDGIVSNDVYLEIISPYHLNSTKIIEDYYSFDFYYAEMRPLKYQTNNAQFANFSIPCQHIEYTSDGSPFLAFYLQEFIFYTYEFTDGDEVILTSDSDHDKQFGCINSMKRTGKDTFVLNMNINLFDFKTEKWIDAPIQIAYQKIPDKE
;
A
#
# COMPACT_ATOMS: atom_id res chain seq x y z
N MET A 1 51.99 13.00 60.70
CA MET A 1 51.08 11.85 60.55
C MET A 1 49.98 12.23 59.57
N LYS A 2 49.56 11.25 58.76
CA LYS A 2 48.92 11.35 57.43
C LYS A 2 47.70 12.29 57.37
N LYS A 3 47.71 13.25 56.43
CA LYS A 3 46.50 13.92 55.94
C LYS A 3 45.83 12.99 54.91
N LEU A 4 44.61 12.57 55.22
CA LEU A 4 43.79 11.70 54.39
C LEU A 4 43.18 12.56 53.27
N ILE A 5 43.65 12.40 52.05
CA ILE A 5 43.06 13.03 50.86
C ILE A 5 41.96 12.08 50.37
N TYR A 6 40.71 12.45 50.63
CA TYR A 6 39.56 11.79 50.00
C TYR A 6 39.47 12.26 48.54
N LEU A 7 39.88 11.40 47.61
CA LEU A 7 39.66 11.56 46.19
C LEU A 7 38.20 11.20 45.90
N LEU A 8 37.34 12.22 45.78
CA LEU A 8 35.95 12.07 45.38
C LEU A 8 35.91 11.84 43.86
N PHE A 9 35.81 10.58 43.44
CA PHE A 9 35.48 10.23 42.05
C PHE A 9 34.00 10.55 41.83
N ILE A 10 33.71 11.75 41.32
CA ILE A 10 32.38 12.07 40.80
C ILE A 10 32.27 11.36 39.44
N ILE A 11 31.73 10.15 39.46
CA ILE A 11 31.27 9.48 38.25
C ILE A 11 30.02 10.24 37.81
N THR A 12 30.18 11.22 36.93
CA THR A 12 29.07 11.78 36.19
C THR A 12 28.59 10.70 35.22
N PHE A 13 27.64 9.88 35.66
CA PHE A 13 26.75 9.19 34.74
C PHE A 13 25.92 10.27 34.05
N ILE A 14 26.45 10.80 32.95
CA ILE A 14 25.60 11.36 31.89
C ILE A 14 24.90 10.13 31.31
N SER A 15 23.88 9.65 32.03
CA SER A 15 22.84 8.83 31.44
C SER A 15 22.16 9.76 30.44
N CYS A 16 22.63 9.69 29.20
CA CYS A 16 21.87 10.13 28.06
C CYS A 16 20.71 9.13 27.95
N ASN A 17 19.70 9.29 28.83
CA ASN A 17 18.38 8.78 28.56
C ASN A 17 17.86 9.62 27.39
N LYS A 18 18.30 9.27 26.17
CA LYS A 18 17.40 9.39 25.04
C LYS A 18 16.27 8.41 25.33
N SER A 19 15.26 8.87 26.06
CA SER A 19 13.95 8.26 25.91
C SER A 19 13.58 8.51 24.46
N GLU A 20 13.87 7.55 23.58
CA GLU A 20 13.39 7.51 22.21
C GLU A 20 11.89 7.21 22.19
N ASN A 21 11.11 8.04 22.91
CA ASN A 21 9.74 8.28 22.52
C ASN A 21 9.81 9.35 21.43
N SER A 22 10.33 8.98 20.26
CA SER A 22 10.04 9.76 19.06
C SER A 22 8.52 9.82 18.96
N PRO A 23 7.90 11.01 18.92
CA PRO A 23 6.46 11.10 18.77
C PRO A 23 6.06 10.31 17.53
N VAL A 24 5.06 9.41 17.69
CA VAL A 24 4.48 8.66 16.57
C VAL A 24 4.13 9.67 15.49
N SER A 25 4.69 9.47 14.29
CA SER A 25 4.45 10.39 13.16
C SER A 25 2.95 10.56 12.96
N GLU A 26 2.48 11.79 12.75
CA GLU A 26 1.07 12.05 12.44
C GLU A 26 0.61 11.32 11.17
N PHE A 27 1.57 10.93 10.32
CA PHE A 27 1.35 10.14 9.12
C PHE A 27 1.12 8.64 9.41
N ALA A 28 1.42 8.15 10.61
CA ALA A 28 1.12 6.77 10.96
C ALA A 28 -0.40 6.55 11.04
N GLY A 29 -0.85 5.38 10.59
CA GLY A 29 -2.27 5.02 10.59
C GLY A 29 -2.65 4.06 9.47
N ASN A 30 -3.95 3.78 9.40
CA ASN A 30 -4.56 2.97 8.36
C ASN A 30 -5.12 3.85 7.26
N TYR A 31 -4.99 3.42 6.01
CA TYR A 31 -5.40 4.16 4.83
C TYR A 31 -6.24 3.29 3.91
N LYS A 32 -7.26 3.86 3.29
CA LYS A 32 -8.05 3.22 2.24
C LYS A 32 -7.68 3.76 0.87
N ILE A 33 -7.90 2.95 -0.16
CA ILE A 33 -7.78 3.38 -1.55
C ILE A 33 -9.00 4.23 -1.90
N VAL A 34 -8.77 5.35 -2.58
CA VAL A 34 -9.85 6.24 -3.07
C VAL A 34 -9.79 6.46 -4.59
N SER A 35 -8.71 6.05 -5.25
CA SER A 35 -8.55 6.11 -6.70
C SER A 35 -7.43 5.18 -7.14
N ILE A 36 -7.59 4.57 -8.31
CA ILE A 36 -6.56 3.82 -9.03
C ILE A 36 -6.69 4.21 -10.50
N ILE A 37 -5.65 4.85 -11.04
CA ILE A 37 -5.62 5.30 -12.43
C ILE A 37 -4.46 4.61 -13.15
N SER A 38 -4.73 4.02 -14.29
CA SER A 38 -3.73 3.42 -15.17
C SER A 38 -3.37 4.36 -16.31
N GLU A 39 -2.11 4.37 -16.74
CA GLU A 39 -1.70 5.04 -17.98
C GLU A 39 -2.26 4.32 -19.23
N LYS A 40 -2.61 3.04 -19.10
CA LYS A 40 -3.17 2.20 -20.18
C LYS A 40 -4.64 1.89 -19.91
N ALA A 41 -5.50 2.12 -20.90
CA ALA A 41 -6.91 1.75 -20.80
C ALA A 41 -7.06 0.22 -20.88
N VAL A 42 -7.88 -0.34 -19.98
CA VAL A 42 -8.14 -1.79 -19.85
C VAL A 42 -9.62 -2.05 -19.59
N ASP A 43 -10.12 -3.17 -20.07
CA ASP A 43 -11.42 -3.71 -19.70
C ASP A 43 -11.19 -4.80 -18.64
N MET A 44 -11.43 -4.49 -17.36
CA MET A 44 -11.22 -5.47 -16.28
C MET A 44 -12.53 -6.09 -15.78
N ASN A 45 -13.68 -5.48 -16.12
CA ASN A 45 -15.00 -5.96 -15.74
C ASN A 45 -15.71 -6.79 -16.84
N ASN A 46 -15.08 -6.93 -18.02
CA ASN A 46 -15.57 -7.65 -19.21
C ASN A 46 -16.86 -7.07 -19.82
N ASP A 47 -17.08 -5.75 -19.70
CA ASP A 47 -18.23 -5.07 -20.31
C ASP A 47 -17.98 -4.63 -21.77
N GLY A 48 -16.75 -4.80 -22.28
CA GLY A 48 -16.31 -4.45 -23.63
C GLY A 48 -15.76 -3.02 -23.76
N ILE A 49 -15.82 -2.23 -22.70
CA ILE A 49 -15.36 -0.85 -22.61
C ILE A 49 -13.99 -0.85 -21.91
N VAL A 50 -13.04 -0.13 -22.48
CA VAL A 50 -11.73 0.06 -21.85
C VAL A 50 -11.71 1.38 -21.12
N SER A 51 -11.14 1.40 -19.91
CA SER A 51 -11.01 2.60 -19.08
C SER A 51 -9.61 2.71 -18.47
N ASN A 52 -9.18 3.95 -18.24
CA ASN A 52 -8.00 4.24 -17.42
C ASN A 52 -8.36 4.27 -15.92
N ASP A 53 -9.64 4.31 -15.56
CA ASP A 53 -10.12 4.32 -14.19
C ASP A 53 -10.26 2.89 -13.66
N VAL A 54 -9.13 2.32 -13.25
CA VAL A 54 -9.04 0.96 -12.69
C VAL A 54 -9.86 0.83 -11.41
N TYR A 55 -10.01 1.90 -10.63
CA TYR A 55 -10.87 1.87 -9.44
C TYR A 55 -12.30 1.56 -9.84
N LEU A 56 -12.85 2.28 -10.82
CA LEU A 56 -14.20 2.03 -11.32
C LEU A 56 -14.33 0.66 -11.98
N GLU A 57 -13.34 0.22 -12.75
CA GLU A 57 -13.34 -1.13 -13.34
C GLU A 57 -13.44 -2.24 -12.26
N ILE A 58 -12.74 -2.08 -11.13
CA ILE A 58 -12.78 -3.04 -10.01
C ILE A 58 -14.12 -3.02 -9.28
N ILE A 59 -14.67 -1.82 -9.06
CA ILE A 59 -15.94 -1.63 -8.34
C ILE A 59 -17.15 -1.58 -9.29
N SER A 60 -17.05 -2.10 -10.50
CA SER A 60 -18.18 -2.19 -11.41
C SER A 60 -18.69 -3.63 -11.46
N PRO A 61 -19.97 -3.84 -11.79
CA PRO A 61 -20.50 -5.18 -12.04
C PRO A 61 -19.65 -5.91 -13.09
N TYR A 62 -19.34 -7.17 -12.83
CA TYR A 62 -18.56 -8.01 -13.74
C TYR A 62 -19.48 -8.78 -14.69
N HIS A 63 -19.13 -8.79 -15.97
CA HIS A 63 -19.87 -9.49 -17.01
C HIS A 63 -19.25 -10.86 -17.27
N LEU A 64 -19.87 -11.94 -16.76
CA LEU A 64 -19.37 -13.30 -17.03
C LEU A 64 -19.56 -13.69 -18.50
N ASN A 65 -20.64 -13.21 -19.12
CA ASN A 65 -20.94 -13.31 -20.54
C ASN A 65 -22.02 -12.30 -20.91
N SER A 66 -22.47 -12.30 -22.17
CA SER A 66 -23.46 -11.35 -22.71
C SER A 66 -24.81 -11.33 -21.98
N THR A 67 -25.12 -12.32 -21.14
CA THR A 67 -26.42 -12.46 -20.44
C THR A 67 -26.30 -12.51 -18.93
N LYS A 68 -25.10 -12.70 -18.37
CA LYS A 68 -24.90 -12.91 -16.93
C LYS A 68 -23.95 -11.86 -16.37
N ILE A 69 -24.49 -11.04 -15.47
CA ILE A 69 -23.79 -10.01 -14.72
C ILE A 69 -23.71 -10.46 -13.25
N ILE A 70 -22.57 -10.21 -12.62
CA ILE A 70 -22.31 -10.43 -11.20
C ILE A 70 -22.30 -9.05 -10.52
N GLU A 71 -23.30 -8.79 -9.68
CA GLU A 71 -23.53 -7.48 -9.04
C GLU A 71 -22.81 -7.32 -7.69
N ASP A 72 -22.47 -8.43 -7.02
CA ASP A 72 -21.71 -8.40 -5.77
C ASP A 72 -20.21 -8.32 -6.06
N TYR A 73 -19.68 -7.09 -6.12
CA TYR A 73 -18.27 -6.83 -6.46
C TYR A 73 -17.48 -6.21 -5.31
N TYR A 74 -16.17 -6.09 -5.53
CA TYR A 74 -15.16 -5.67 -4.57
C TYR A 74 -15.46 -4.28 -3.96
N SER A 75 -15.14 -4.08 -2.67
CA SER A 75 -15.28 -2.77 -2.01
C SER A 75 -13.94 -2.29 -1.46
N PHE A 76 -13.68 -0.98 -1.61
CA PHE A 76 -12.54 -0.29 -1.03
C PHE A 76 -12.82 0.35 0.35
N ASP A 77 -13.88 -0.08 1.04
CA ASP A 77 -14.26 0.46 2.35
C ASP A 77 -13.36 0.00 3.52
N PHE A 78 -12.45 -0.94 3.27
CA PHE A 78 -11.45 -1.42 4.23
C PHE A 78 -10.14 -0.62 4.15
N TYR A 79 -9.20 -0.92 5.05
CA TYR A 79 -7.84 -0.39 4.93
C TYR A 79 -7.01 -1.22 3.96
N TYR A 80 -6.26 -0.53 3.13
CA TYR A 80 -5.40 -1.06 2.06
C TYR A 80 -3.96 -0.61 2.19
N ALA A 81 -3.65 0.25 3.16
CA ALA A 81 -2.29 0.48 3.59
C ALA A 81 -2.23 0.75 5.09
N GLU A 82 -1.09 0.41 5.68
CA GLU A 82 -0.77 0.65 7.09
C GLU A 82 0.61 1.29 7.17
N MET A 83 0.68 2.48 7.77
CA MET A 83 1.93 3.18 8.07
C MET A 83 2.21 3.07 9.57
N ARG A 84 3.31 2.40 9.92
CA ARG A 84 3.75 2.14 11.30
C ARG A 84 4.87 3.09 11.75
N PRO A 85 5.03 3.36 13.05
CA PRO A 85 4.34 2.71 14.18
C PRO A 85 2.94 3.27 14.44
N LEU A 86 1.97 2.42 14.79
CA LEU A 86 0.64 2.88 15.22
C LEU A 86 0.66 3.42 16.66
N LYS A 87 -0.29 4.29 17.00
CA LYS A 87 -0.38 5.02 18.29
C LYS A 87 -0.24 4.16 19.56
N TYR A 88 -0.64 2.88 19.52
CA TYR A 88 -0.61 1.97 20.66
C TYR A 88 0.35 0.79 20.49
N GLN A 89 1.23 0.83 19.49
CA GLN A 89 2.24 -0.21 19.28
C GLN A 89 3.49 0.06 20.14
N THR A 90 4.06 -1.02 20.67
CA THR A 90 5.31 -0.98 21.45
C THR A 90 6.56 -1.06 20.57
N ASN A 91 6.40 -1.46 19.31
CA ASN A 91 7.46 -1.49 18.32
C ASN A 91 7.44 -0.20 17.51
N ASN A 92 8.53 0.57 17.56
CA ASN A 92 8.70 1.84 16.87
C ASN A 92 9.30 1.72 15.46
N ALA A 93 9.48 0.49 14.95
CA ALA A 93 10.00 0.28 13.61
C ALA A 93 9.05 0.86 12.54
N GLN A 94 9.65 1.61 11.60
CA GLN A 94 8.93 2.25 10.51
C GLN A 94 8.71 1.26 9.38
N PHE A 95 7.46 0.83 9.24
CA PHE A 95 7.04 -0.07 8.18
C PHE A 95 5.86 0.52 7.42
N ALA A 96 5.88 0.33 6.11
CA ALA A 96 4.76 0.56 5.22
C ALA A 96 4.29 -0.79 4.69
N ASN A 97 3.01 -1.08 4.87
CA ASN A 97 2.37 -2.26 4.31
C ASN A 97 1.30 -1.80 3.33
N PHE A 98 1.29 -2.36 2.13
CA PHE A 98 0.32 -2.05 1.09
C PHE A 98 -0.40 -3.33 0.65
N SER A 99 -1.72 -3.36 0.78
CA SER A 99 -2.59 -4.39 0.22
C SER A 99 -3.06 -3.93 -1.16
N ILE A 100 -2.59 -4.59 -2.21
CA ILE A 100 -2.89 -4.25 -3.60
C ILE A 100 -3.92 -5.24 -4.15
N PRO A 101 -5.04 -4.76 -4.74
CA PRO A 101 -6.02 -5.64 -5.38
C PRO A 101 -5.47 -6.20 -6.70
N CYS A 102 -5.39 -7.52 -6.82
CA CYS A 102 -4.90 -8.21 -8.02
C CYS A 102 -6.00 -9.11 -8.60
N GLN A 103 -6.19 -9.10 -9.92
CA GLN A 103 -7.16 -10.01 -10.56
C GLN A 103 -6.69 -11.46 -10.44
N HIS A 104 -7.58 -12.35 -10.00
CA HIS A 104 -7.42 -13.80 -10.15
C HIS A 104 -8.29 -14.27 -11.32
N ILE A 105 -7.63 -14.62 -12.43
CA ILE A 105 -8.29 -15.03 -13.68
C ILE A 105 -8.24 -16.54 -13.79
N GLU A 106 -9.41 -17.15 -13.98
CA GLU A 106 -9.57 -18.56 -14.28
C GLU A 106 -10.16 -18.75 -15.68
N TYR A 107 -10.14 -19.98 -16.17
CA TYR A 107 -10.59 -20.32 -17.52
C TYR A 107 -11.64 -21.40 -17.45
N THR A 108 -12.72 -21.23 -18.21
CA THR A 108 -13.73 -22.29 -18.34
C THR A 108 -13.19 -23.43 -19.22
N SER A 109 -13.96 -24.51 -19.34
CA SER A 109 -13.56 -25.68 -20.15
C SER A 109 -13.40 -25.37 -21.65
N ASP A 110 -14.03 -24.31 -22.16
CA ASP A 110 -13.87 -23.88 -23.55
C ASP A 110 -12.69 -22.94 -23.77
N GLY A 111 -11.97 -22.58 -22.70
CA GLY A 111 -10.83 -21.67 -22.74
C GLY A 111 -11.18 -20.20 -22.56
N SER A 112 -12.46 -19.83 -22.36
CA SER A 112 -12.85 -18.44 -22.09
C SER A 112 -12.38 -18.00 -20.70
N PRO A 113 -11.69 -16.85 -20.57
CA PRO A 113 -11.26 -16.32 -19.27
C PRO A 113 -12.45 -15.75 -18.50
N PHE A 114 -12.41 -15.82 -17.17
CA PHE A 114 -13.31 -15.09 -16.31
C PHE A 114 -12.62 -14.60 -15.03
N LEU A 115 -13.14 -13.50 -14.47
CA LEU A 115 -12.69 -12.99 -13.19
C LEU A 115 -13.30 -13.87 -12.08
N ALA A 116 -12.46 -14.62 -11.38
CA ALA A 116 -12.92 -15.46 -10.28
C ALA A 116 -13.08 -14.65 -8.99
N PHE A 117 -12.08 -13.83 -8.65
CA PHE A 117 -12.10 -12.88 -7.53
C PHE A 117 -10.89 -11.93 -7.59
N TYR A 118 -10.82 -10.96 -6.69
CA TYR A 118 -9.63 -10.15 -6.46
C TYR A 118 -8.84 -10.66 -5.24
N LEU A 119 -7.56 -10.94 -5.43
CA LEU A 119 -6.60 -11.24 -4.37
C LEU A 119 -6.15 -9.94 -3.69
N GLN A 120 -5.93 -9.99 -2.38
CA GLN A 120 -5.28 -8.93 -1.62
C GLN A 120 -3.82 -9.33 -1.39
N GLU A 121 -2.93 -8.78 -2.21
CA GLU A 121 -1.50 -9.07 -2.12
C GLU A 121 -0.79 -8.00 -1.29
N PHE A 122 0.01 -8.43 -0.33
CA PHE A 122 0.67 -7.54 0.61
C PHE A 122 2.12 -7.30 0.20
N ILE A 123 2.49 -6.03 0.05
CA ILE A 123 3.86 -5.60 -0.22
C ILE A 123 4.37 -4.79 0.97
N PHE A 124 5.56 -5.17 1.47
CA PHE A 124 6.11 -4.66 2.72
C PHE A 124 7.40 -3.88 2.46
N TYR A 125 7.48 -2.69 3.05
CA TYR A 125 8.65 -1.83 2.98
C TYR A 125 9.00 -1.28 4.36
N THR A 126 10.27 -0.96 4.57
CA THR A 126 10.63 0.10 5.51
C THR A 126 10.52 1.44 4.81
N TYR A 127 10.33 2.52 5.56
CA TYR A 127 10.19 3.83 4.94
C TYR A 127 10.83 4.96 5.74
N GLU A 128 11.30 5.98 5.01
CA GLU A 128 11.91 7.18 5.56
C GLU A 128 11.29 8.43 4.90
N PHE A 129 11.05 9.47 5.71
CA PHE A 129 10.61 10.76 5.20
C PHE A 129 11.80 11.55 4.67
N THR A 130 11.61 12.20 3.53
CA THR A 130 12.54 13.24 3.05
C THR A 130 12.15 14.62 3.58
N ASP A 131 13.01 15.62 3.38
CA ASP A 131 12.70 17.02 3.68
C ASP A 131 11.53 17.58 2.82
N GLY A 132 11.14 16.87 1.76
CA GLY A 132 9.98 17.18 0.91
C GLY A 132 8.80 16.22 1.11
N ASP A 133 7.94 16.14 0.10
CA ASP A 133 6.77 15.26 0.11
C ASP A 133 7.11 13.80 -0.22
N GLU A 134 8.31 13.52 -0.71
CA GLU A 134 8.74 12.18 -1.10
C GLU A 134 8.97 11.30 0.12
N VAL A 135 8.63 10.02 -0.03
CA VAL A 135 8.88 8.97 0.95
C VAL A 135 9.76 7.93 0.29
N ILE A 136 10.92 7.67 0.89
CA ILE A 136 11.83 6.63 0.43
C ILE A 136 11.29 5.31 0.97
N LEU A 137 11.00 4.37 0.06
CA LEU A 137 10.61 3.01 0.40
C LEU A 137 11.80 2.08 0.15
N THR A 138 12.14 1.26 1.14
CA THR A 138 13.23 0.29 1.05
C THR A 138 12.66 -1.12 1.27
N SER A 139 12.75 -1.97 0.25
CA SER A 139 12.34 -3.37 0.34
C SER A 139 13.46 -4.21 0.95
N ASP A 140 13.10 -5.10 1.86
CA ASP A 140 14.02 -6.09 2.42
C ASP A 140 14.01 -7.42 1.63
N SER A 141 13.23 -7.53 0.55
CA SER A 141 13.05 -8.81 -0.16
C SER A 141 12.86 -8.69 -1.67
N ASP A 142 13.29 -9.73 -2.41
CA ASP A 142 13.04 -9.91 -3.84
C ASP A 142 11.55 -10.22 -4.18
N HIS A 143 10.66 -10.26 -3.19
CA HIS A 143 9.26 -10.71 -3.33
C HIS A 143 8.37 -9.76 -4.16
N ASP A 144 8.85 -8.57 -4.49
CA ASP A 144 8.05 -7.52 -5.16
C ASP A 144 7.73 -7.86 -6.64
N LYS A 145 8.43 -8.81 -7.26
CA LYS A 145 8.35 -8.99 -8.73
C LYS A 145 7.09 -9.71 -9.22
N GLN A 146 6.38 -10.45 -8.37
CA GLN A 146 5.25 -11.28 -8.83
C GLN A 146 3.96 -10.49 -9.02
N PHE A 147 3.71 -9.47 -8.19
CA PHE A 147 2.41 -8.79 -8.13
C PHE A 147 2.48 -7.29 -8.42
N GLY A 148 3.70 -6.74 -8.54
CA GLY A 148 3.92 -5.38 -8.97
C GLY A 148 5.00 -4.69 -8.14
N CYS A 149 5.67 -3.73 -8.76
CA CYS A 149 6.79 -3.01 -8.15
C CYS A 149 6.36 -1.59 -7.82
N ILE A 150 6.45 -1.18 -6.55
CA ILE A 150 6.24 0.21 -6.15
C ILE A 150 7.47 1.01 -6.57
N ASN A 151 7.27 1.97 -7.46
CA ASN A 151 8.34 2.79 -8.02
C ASN A 151 8.58 4.05 -7.16
N SER A 152 7.52 4.62 -6.60
CA SER A 152 7.61 5.81 -5.75
C SER A 152 6.38 6.00 -4.87
N MET A 153 6.59 6.71 -3.77
CA MET A 153 5.54 7.18 -2.89
C MET A 153 5.71 8.67 -2.62
N LYS A 154 4.61 9.41 -2.65
CA LYS A 154 4.59 10.84 -2.35
C LYS A 154 3.41 11.20 -1.47
N ARG A 155 3.66 11.95 -0.40
CA ARG A 155 2.62 12.59 0.41
C ARG A 155 1.94 13.67 -0.41
N THR A 156 0.61 13.72 -0.36
CA THR A 156 -0.18 14.77 -1.05
C THR A 156 -0.91 15.68 -0.07
N GLY A 157 -0.81 15.37 1.22
CA GLY A 157 -1.40 16.11 2.32
C GLY A 157 -1.05 15.46 3.65
N LYS A 158 -1.65 15.94 4.74
CA LYS A 158 -1.46 15.39 6.09
C LYS A 158 -1.95 13.93 6.18
N ASP A 159 -3.08 13.65 5.54
CA ASP A 159 -3.80 12.37 5.64
C ASP A 159 -3.91 11.66 4.28
N THR A 160 -3.10 12.04 3.29
CA THR A 160 -3.17 11.50 1.94
C THR A 160 -1.80 11.27 1.34
N PHE A 161 -1.70 10.24 0.51
CA PHE A 161 -0.52 9.97 -0.30
C PHE A 161 -0.89 9.28 -1.59
N VAL A 162 0.08 9.20 -2.48
CA VAL A 162 -0.02 8.53 -3.76
C VAL A 162 1.14 7.54 -3.90
N LEU A 163 0.85 6.36 -4.43
CA LEU A 163 1.82 5.40 -4.92
C LEU A 163 1.82 5.39 -6.45
N ASN A 164 3.00 5.35 -7.05
CA ASN A 164 3.13 4.98 -8.47
C ASN A 164 3.81 3.61 -8.53
N MET A 165 3.20 2.68 -9.25
CA MET A 165 3.69 1.31 -9.36
C MET A 165 3.45 0.72 -10.75
N ASN A 166 4.17 -0.35 -11.07
CA ASN A 166 3.87 -1.20 -12.22
C ASN A 166 3.14 -2.46 -11.74
N ILE A 167 2.03 -2.81 -12.37
CA ILE A 167 1.24 -4.03 -12.09
C ILE A 167 0.81 -4.69 -13.40
N ASN A 168 0.55 -5.99 -13.38
CA ASN A 168 -0.10 -6.66 -14.49
C ASN A 168 -1.62 -6.60 -14.33
N LEU A 169 -2.31 -6.07 -15.34
CA LEU A 169 -3.78 -6.05 -15.44
C LEU A 169 -4.22 -6.98 -16.57
N PHE A 170 -5.22 -7.81 -16.33
CA PHE A 170 -5.84 -8.63 -17.37
C PHE A 170 -6.91 -7.81 -18.07
N ASP A 171 -6.73 -7.63 -19.38
CA ASP A 171 -7.66 -6.95 -20.27
C ASP A 171 -8.55 -7.98 -20.97
N PHE A 172 -9.83 -8.02 -20.60
CA PHE A 172 -10.81 -8.93 -21.19
C PHE A 172 -11.05 -8.64 -22.68
N LYS A 173 -10.84 -7.40 -23.12
CA LYS A 173 -11.03 -7.04 -24.53
C LYS A 173 -10.00 -7.66 -25.46
N THR A 174 -8.75 -7.79 -24.98
CA THR A 174 -7.66 -8.41 -25.74
C THR A 174 -7.31 -9.81 -25.27
N GLU A 175 -7.94 -10.27 -24.19
CA GLU A 175 -7.68 -11.52 -23.46
C GLU A 175 -6.21 -11.69 -23.10
N LYS A 176 -5.57 -10.62 -22.64
CA LYS A 176 -4.13 -10.58 -22.34
C LYS A 176 -3.83 -9.84 -21.06
N TRP A 177 -2.79 -10.31 -20.39
CA TRP A 177 -2.12 -9.54 -19.34
C TRP A 177 -1.31 -8.41 -19.96
N ILE A 178 -1.45 -7.21 -19.41
CA ILE A 178 -0.66 -6.05 -19.78
C ILE A 178 0.10 -5.53 -18.57
N ASP A 179 1.37 -5.17 -18.75
CA ASP A 179 2.11 -4.38 -17.77
C ASP A 179 1.59 -2.94 -17.81
N ALA A 180 1.05 -2.46 -16.70
CA ALA A 180 0.39 -1.18 -16.57
C ALA A 180 1.08 -0.35 -15.48
N PRO A 181 1.66 0.80 -15.84
CA PRO A 181 1.95 1.85 -14.87
C PRO A 181 0.63 2.38 -14.30
N ILE A 182 0.49 2.33 -12.99
CA ILE A 182 -0.68 2.82 -12.28
C ILE A 182 -0.29 3.79 -11.16
N GLN A 183 -1.24 4.66 -10.84
CA GLN A 183 -1.22 5.56 -9.70
C GLN A 183 -2.35 5.20 -8.75
N ILE A 184 -2.03 4.95 -7.48
CA ILE A 184 -3.01 4.66 -6.43
C ILE A 184 -3.01 5.82 -5.43
N ALA A 185 -4.18 6.41 -5.20
CA ALA A 185 -4.36 7.44 -4.18
C ALA A 185 -4.97 6.84 -2.91
N TYR A 186 -4.39 7.21 -1.77
CA TYR A 186 -4.78 6.75 -0.45
C TYR A 186 -5.25 7.90 0.44
N GLN A 187 -6.24 7.61 1.27
CA GLN A 187 -6.80 8.51 2.28
C GLN A 187 -6.78 7.83 3.65
N LYS A 188 -6.28 8.53 4.67
CA LYS A 188 -6.24 8.04 6.05
C LYS A 188 -7.65 7.78 6.55
N ILE A 189 -7.85 6.64 7.20
CA ILE A 189 -9.05 6.31 7.94
C ILE A 189 -8.91 6.95 9.32
N PRO A 190 -9.88 7.78 9.77
CA PRO A 190 -9.85 8.35 11.11
C PRO A 190 -9.78 7.24 12.16
N ASP A 191 -8.92 7.41 13.16
CA ASP A 191 -8.92 6.54 14.32
C ASP A 191 -10.32 6.61 14.97
N LYS A 192 -10.93 5.46 15.25
CA LYS A 192 -12.15 5.44 16.07
C LYS A 192 -11.73 5.86 17.49
N GLU A 193 -12.27 6.97 17.96
CA GLU A 193 -12.12 7.44 19.35
C GLU A 193 -12.66 6.42 20.36
#